data_AF-B9TN79-F1
#
_entry.id   AF-B9TN79-F1
#
_cell.length_a   1.000
_cell.length_b   1.000
_cell.length_c   1.000
_cell.angle_alpha   90.00
_cell.angle_beta   90.00
_cell.angle_gamma   90.00
#
_symmetry.space_group_name_H-M   'P 1'
#
loop_
_entity.id
_entity.type
_entity.pdbx_description
1 polymer ?
#
loop_
_entity_poly.entity_id
_entity_poly.type
_entity_poly.pdbx_seq_one_letter_code
_entity_poly.pdbx_strand_id
1 'polypeptide(L)'
;EAEEAKALEKDWHYPKHLAGRVYGLVVHGDVAGIESTRRSLSDWLDWMGLIDAGSTALLDRYVGYYESYADSHDTLDKDTAFQEEVRNVARSVSAAVAAVRSGKLLQPDRKLANPRPK
;
A
#
# COMPACT_ATOMS: atom_id res chain seq x y z
N GLU A 1 28.37 18.88 3.79
CA GLU A 1 27.65 17.92 2.90
C GLU A 1 27.72 16.41 3.23
N ALA A 2 28.41 15.95 4.27
CA ALA A 2 28.05 14.66 4.92
C ALA A 2 27.90 14.89 6.42
N GLU A 3 28.80 15.70 6.99
CA GLU A 3 28.73 16.14 8.39
C GLU A 3 27.47 16.96 8.70
N GLU A 4 26.96 17.77 7.76
CA GLU A 4 25.71 18.52 7.93
C GLU A 4 24.48 17.58 7.97
N ALA A 5 24.45 16.56 7.12
CA ALA A 5 23.38 15.55 7.13
C ALA A 5 23.40 14.76 8.45
N LYS A 6 24.58 14.32 8.90
CA LYS A 6 24.74 13.66 10.21
C LYS A 6 24.33 14.57 11.37
N ALA A 7 24.60 15.87 11.29
CA ALA A 7 24.19 16.83 12.31
C ALA A 7 22.66 16.97 12.37
N LEU A 8 21.98 16.97 11.22
CA LEU A 8 20.52 16.96 11.15
C LEU A 8 19.90 15.64 11.67
N GLU A 9 20.55 14.52 11.44
CA GLU A 9 20.06 13.19 11.87
C GLU A 9 20.08 12.98 13.39
N LYS A 10 20.96 13.68 14.12
CA LYS A 10 21.13 13.48 15.58
C LYS A 10 19.85 13.71 16.39
N ASP A 11 19.03 14.66 15.97
CA ASP A 11 17.77 15.02 16.65
C ASP A 11 16.53 14.67 15.80
N TRP A 12 16.69 13.80 14.80
CA TRP A 12 15.60 13.46 13.89
C TRP A 12 14.64 12.47 14.53
N HIS A 13 13.40 12.89 14.78
CA HIS A 13 12.37 12.08 15.45
C HIS A 13 11.58 11.14 14.52
N TYR A 14 12.05 10.96 13.27
CA TYR A 14 11.43 10.10 12.24
C TYR A 14 9.90 10.20 12.19
N PRO A 15 9.35 11.40 11.95
CA PRO A 15 7.91 11.60 12.03
C PRO A 15 7.16 10.81 10.96
N LYS A 16 6.16 10.04 11.38
CA LYS A 16 5.25 9.31 10.50
C LYS A 16 4.00 10.15 10.22
N HIS A 17 4.15 11.21 9.42
CA HIS A 17 3.08 12.18 9.13
C HIS A 17 1.81 11.57 8.51
N LEU A 18 1.92 10.37 7.92
CA LEU A 18 0.81 9.65 7.30
C LEU A 18 0.20 8.58 8.22
N ALA A 19 0.72 8.39 9.43
CA ALA A 19 0.21 7.38 10.35
C ALA A 19 -1.30 7.57 10.62
N GLY A 20 -2.03 6.46 10.68
CA GLY A 20 -3.48 6.42 10.85
C GLY A 20 -4.28 6.66 9.56
N ARG A 21 -3.63 6.86 8.41
CA ARG A 21 -4.32 6.88 7.11
C ARG A 21 -4.53 5.46 6.59
N VAL A 22 -5.63 5.27 5.89
CA VAL A 22 -5.97 4.00 5.25
C VAL A 22 -5.27 3.89 3.90
N TYR A 23 -4.83 2.69 3.52
CA TYR A 23 -4.29 2.41 2.20
C TYR A 23 -4.90 1.16 1.56
N GLY A 24 -4.83 1.13 0.23
CA GLY A 24 -4.96 -0.07 -0.60
C GLY A 24 -3.82 -0.05 -1.63
N LEU A 25 -3.50 -1.21 -2.16
CA LEU A 25 -2.34 -1.42 -3.03
C LEU A 25 -2.72 -2.34 -4.18
N VAL A 26 -2.46 -1.88 -5.40
CA VAL A 26 -2.53 -2.68 -6.62
C VAL A 26 -1.14 -2.70 -7.23
N VAL A 27 -0.61 -3.91 -7.45
CA VAL A 27 0.61 -4.12 -8.23
C VAL A 27 0.24 -4.98 -9.42
N HIS A 28 0.56 -4.53 -10.62
CA HIS A 28 0.40 -5.36 -11.80
C HIS A 28 1.71 -5.40 -12.59
N GLY A 29 1.84 -6.42 -13.43
CA GLY A 29 3.02 -6.64 -14.24
C GLY A 29 2.75 -7.65 -15.34
N ASP A 30 3.75 -7.86 -16.18
CA ASP A 30 3.68 -8.81 -17.29
C ASP A 30 4.29 -10.16 -16.90
N VAL A 31 5.57 -10.18 -16.50
CA VAL A 31 6.34 -11.44 -16.40
C VAL A 31 6.69 -11.87 -14.98
N ALA A 32 7.11 -10.95 -14.12
CA ALA A 32 7.61 -11.31 -12.79
C ALA A 32 7.54 -10.17 -11.77
N GLY A 33 7.54 -10.53 -10.48
CA GLY A 33 7.89 -9.65 -9.37
C GLY A 33 6.72 -8.89 -8.73
N ILE A 34 5.48 -9.13 -9.16
CA ILE A 34 4.32 -8.43 -8.60
C ILE A 34 4.08 -8.80 -7.13
N GLU A 35 4.31 -10.06 -6.74
CA GLU A 35 4.02 -10.57 -5.40
C GLU A 35 5.06 -10.09 -4.39
N SER A 36 6.34 -10.08 -4.76
CA SER A 36 7.40 -9.53 -3.91
C SER A 36 7.25 -8.02 -3.77
N THR A 37 6.97 -7.31 -4.87
CA THR A 37 6.77 -5.86 -4.85
C THR A 37 5.58 -5.49 -3.96
N ARG A 38 4.44 -6.18 -4.11
CA ARG A 38 3.27 -5.92 -3.27
C ARG A 38 3.58 -6.13 -1.79
N ARG A 39 4.25 -7.23 -1.43
CA ARG A 39 4.65 -7.53 -0.04
C ARG A 39 5.60 -6.49 0.54
N SER A 40 6.65 -6.12 -0.19
CA SER A 40 7.61 -5.13 0.29
C SER A 40 7.00 -3.75 0.46
N LEU A 41 6.06 -3.36 -0.42
CA LEU A 41 5.32 -2.11 -0.28
C LEU A 41 4.35 -2.14 0.90
N SER A 42 3.58 -3.23 1.09
CA SER A 42 2.70 -3.36 2.26
C SER A 42 3.47 -3.31 3.57
N ASP A 43 4.58 -4.04 3.67
CA ASP A 43 5.42 -4.04 4.87
C ASP A 43 5.93 -2.63 5.21
N TRP A 44 6.31 -1.86 4.19
CA TRP A 44 6.74 -0.47 4.39
C TRP A 44 5.58 0.46 4.81
N LEU A 45 4.39 0.32 4.20
CA LEU A 45 3.22 1.13 4.54
C LEU A 45 2.73 0.84 5.98
N ASP A 46 2.72 -0.43 6.36
CA ASP A 46 2.40 -0.88 7.72
C ASP A 46 3.44 -0.34 8.71
N TRP A 47 4.74 -0.42 8.35
CA TRP A 47 5.79 0.17 9.17
C TRP A 47 5.63 1.69 9.30
N MET A 48 5.18 2.39 8.26
CA MET A 48 4.85 3.83 8.30
C MET A 48 3.60 4.15 9.13
N GLY A 49 2.91 3.14 9.66
CA GLY A 49 1.74 3.29 10.54
C GLY A 49 0.45 3.57 9.77
N LEU A 50 0.40 3.27 8.48
CA LEU A 50 -0.85 3.28 7.73
C LEU A 50 -1.67 2.02 8.07
N ILE A 51 -2.96 2.07 7.78
CA ILE A 51 -3.92 1.03 8.10
C ILE A 51 -4.33 0.34 6.81
N ASP A 52 -4.16 -0.97 6.72
CA ASP A 52 -4.60 -1.75 5.57
C ASP A 52 -6.14 -1.70 5.46
N ALA A 53 -6.65 -1.60 4.24
CA ALA A 53 -8.10 -1.61 3.98
C ALA A 53 -8.67 -3.03 3.85
N GLY A 54 -8.01 -4.05 4.40
CA GLY A 54 -8.41 -5.45 4.35
C GLY A 54 -7.77 -6.24 3.21
N SER A 55 -7.96 -7.56 3.23
CA SER A 55 -7.34 -8.50 2.28
C SER A 55 -7.68 -8.22 0.81
N THR A 56 -8.90 -7.75 0.53
CA THR A 56 -9.35 -7.37 -0.81
C THR A 56 -8.70 -6.08 -1.32
N ALA A 57 -8.01 -5.33 -0.47
CA ALA A 57 -7.34 -4.09 -0.82
C ALA A 57 -5.85 -4.28 -1.19
N LEU A 58 -5.32 -5.50 -1.12
CA LEU A 58 -3.94 -5.83 -1.47
C LEU A 58 -3.94 -6.79 -2.67
N LEU A 59 -3.88 -6.23 -3.88
CA LEU A 59 -4.03 -6.94 -5.13
C LEU A 59 -2.70 -7.04 -5.88
N ASP A 60 -2.36 -8.23 -6.36
CA ASP A 60 -1.33 -8.45 -7.36
C ASP A 60 -1.90 -9.23 -8.56
N ARG A 61 -1.66 -8.78 -9.79
CA ARG A 61 -2.09 -9.50 -11.01
C ARG A 61 -1.07 -9.41 -12.14
N TYR A 62 -0.86 -10.51 -12.85
CA TYR A 62 -0.26 -10.48 -14.17
C TYR A 62 -1.34 -10.15 -15.20
N VAL A 63 -1.06 -9.20 -16.10
CA VAL A 63 -1.97 -8.80 -17.18
C VAL A 63 -1.23 -9.02 -18.50
N GLY A 64 -1.80 -9.84 -19.39
CA GLY A 64 -1.16 -10.20 -20.66
C GLY A 64 0.13 -10.99 -20.49
N TYR A 65 0.17 -11.94 -19.55
CA TYR A 65 1.35 -12.72 -19.19
C TYR A 65 2.06 -13.34 -20.42
N TYR A 66 3.31 -12.89 -20.68
CA TYR A 66 4.13 -13.29 -21.84
C TYR A 66 3.53 -12.93 -23.21
N GLU A 67 2.55 -12.02 -23.26
CA GLU A 67 2.01 -11.51 -24.50
C GLU A 67 2.90 -10.41 -25.12
N SER A 68 2.54 -9.98 -26.32
CA SER A 68 3.20 -8.87 -27.02
C SER A 68 3.10 -7.58 -26.20
N TYR A 69 4.25 -7.02 -25.81
CA TYR A 69 4.29 -5.72 -25.14
C TYR A 69 3.63 -4.61 -25.97
N ALA A 70 3.66 -4.72 -27.31
CA ALA A 70 3.03 -3.75 -28.19
C ALA A 70 1.50 -3.67 -28.00
N ASP A 71 0.88 -4.75 -27.54
CA ASP A 71 -0.56 -4.86 -27.33
C ASP A 71 -0.94 -4.77 -25.83
N SER A 72 0.03 -4.53 -24.95
CA SER A 72 -0.16 -4.60 -23.48
C SER A 72 -1.23 -3.64 -22.95
N HIS A 73 -1.32 -2.42 -23.49
CA HIS A 73 -2.37 -1.47 -23.14
C HIS A 73 -3.76 -1.95 -23.58
N ASP A 74 -3.85 -2.53 -24.78
CA ASP A 74 -5.06 -3.11 -25.32
C ASP A 74 -5.55 -4.31 -24.48
N THR A 75 -4.63 -5.17 -24.04
CA THR A 75 -4.92 -6.29 -23.14
C THR A 75 -5.43 -5.78 -21.79
N LEU A 76 -4.77 -4.77 -21.22
CA LEU A 76 -5.19 -4.13 -19.96
C LEU A 76 -6.59 -3.50 -20.07
N ASP A 77 -6.87 -2.80 -21.16
CA ASP A 77 -8.16 -2.13 -21.39
C ASP A 77 -9.31 -3.12 -21.56
N LYS A 78 -9.03 -4.32 -22.09
CA LYS A 78 -10.01 -5.39 -22.28
C LYS A 78 -10.21 -6.26 -21.03
N ASP A 79 -9.28 -6.25 -20.08
CA ASP A 79 -9.39 -7.02 -18.83
C ASP A 79 -10.34 -6.38 -17.82
N THR A 80 -11.64 -6.53 -18.09
CA THR A 80 -12.71 -6.02 -17.23
C THR A 80 -12.75 -6.68 -15.85
N ALA A 81 -12.22 -7.90 -15.71
CA ALA A 81 -12.13 -8.58 -14.41
C ALA A 81 -11.09 -7.90 -13.53
N PHE A 82 -9.88 -7.66 -14.04
CA PHE A 82 -8.85 -6.88 -13.35
C PHE A 82 -9.36 -5.49 -12.97
N GLN A 83 -10.03 -4.79 -13.89
CA GLN A 83 -10.61 -3.48 -13.60
C GLN A 83 -11.63 -3.52 -12.46
N GLU A 84 -12.45 -4.56 -12.37
CA GLU A 84 -13.40 -4.73 -11.26
C GLU A 84 -12.68 -5.08 -9.95
N GLU A 85 -11.59 -5.85 -9.97
CA GLU A 85 -10.74 -6.07 -8.80
C GLU A 85 -10.13 -4.75 -8.29
N VAL A 86 -9.63 -3.90 -9.19
CA VAL A 86 -9.14 -2.54 -8.85
C VAL A 86 -10.26 -1.68 -8.25
N ARG A 87 -11.49 -1.76 -8.78
CA ARG A 87 -12.65 -1.10 -8.18
C ARG A 87 -12.96 -1.63 -6.79
N ASN A 88 -12.84 -2.93 -6.55
CA ASN A 88 -13.02 -3.53 -5.24
C ASN A 88 -11.97 -3.03 -4.24
N VAL A 89 -10.71 -2.89 -4.64
CA VAL A 89 -9.67 -2.25 -3.82
C VAL A 89 -10.10 -0.83 -3.43
N ALA A 90 -10.53 -0.02 -4.40
CA ALA A 90 -10.97 1.36 -4.16
C ALA A 90 -12.20 1.43 -3.23
N ARG A 91 -13.18 0.54 -3.41
CA ARG A 91 -14.37 0.43 -2.53
C ARG A 91 -13.95 0.06 -1.10
N SER A 92 -13.01 -0.88 -0.94
CA SER A 92 -12.47 -1.28 0.37
C SER A 92 -11.82 -0.10 1.09
N VAL A 93 -10.98 0.66 0.38
CA VAL A 93 -10.34 1.87 0.92
C VAL A 93 -11.39 2.90 1.33
N SER A 94 -12.38 3.18 0.49
CA SER A 94 -13.46 4.12 0.80
C SER A 94 -14.23 3.72 2.06
N ALA A 95 -14.59 2.44 2.19
CA ALA A 95 -15.31 1.92 3.34
C ALA A 95 -14.46 1.99 4.63
N ALA A 96 -13.19 1.60 4.55
CA ALA A 96 -12.26 1.67 5.68
C ALA A 96 -12.00 3.12 6.13
N VAL A 97 -11.86 4.07 5.19
CA VAL A 97 -11.75 5.51 5.51
C VAL A 97 -12.99 6.00 6.26
N ALA A 98 -14.20 5.61 5.83
CA ALA A 98 -15.43 5.96 6.53
C ALA A 98 -15.47 5.35 7.94
N ALA A 99 -15.07 4.09 8.08
CA ALA A 99 -15.00 3.41 9.38
C ALA A 99 -14.00 4.07 10.34
N VAL A 100 -12.80 4.43 9.87
CA VAL A 100 -11.80 5.18 10.65
C VAL A 100 -12.36 6.54 11.10
N ARG A 101 -12.96 7.30 10.18
CA ARG A 101 -13.52 8.63 10.49
C ARG A 101 -14.67 8.58 11.50
N SER A 102 -15.45 7.51 11.47
CA SER A 102 -16.54 7.24 12.44
C SER A 102 -16.07 6.62 13.77
N GLY A 103 -14.77 6.30 13.90
CA GLY A 103 -14.23 5.61 15.08
C GLY A 103 -14.64 4.14 15.20
N LYS A 104 -15.23 3.54 14.16
CA LYS A 104 -15.70 2.14 14.16
C LYS A 104 -14.61 1.13 13.82
N LEU A 105 -13.54 1.56 13.15
CA LEU A 105 -12.41 0.67 12.86
C LEU A 105 -11.57 0.50 14.13
N LEU A 106 -11.63 -0.70 14.71
CA LEU A 106 -10.83 -1.07 15.87
C LEU A 106 -9.41 -1.39 15.42
N GLN A 107 -8.43 -0.69 15.99
CA GLN A 107 -7.00 -1.00 15.89
C GLN A 107 -6.53 -1.45 17.28
N PRO A 108 -6.40 -2.77 17.51
CA PRO A 108 -6.10 -3.31 18.84
C PRO A 108 -4.80 -2.79 19.44
N ASP A 109 -3.85 -2.42 18.59
CA ASP A 109 -2.51 -1.94 18.92
C ASP A 109 -2.40 -0.42 19.05
N ARG A 110 -3.47 0.35 18.76
CA ARG A 110 -3.44 1.83 18.73
C ARG A 110 -2.91 2.50 20.01
N LYS A 111 -3.04 1.84 21.16
CA LYS A 111 -2.57 2.34 22.47
C LYS A 111 -1.21 1.78 22.90
N LEU A 112 -0.61 0.92 22.09
CA LEU A 112 0.70 0.33 22.38
C LEU A 112 1.79 1.31 21.94
N ALA A 113 2.75 1.56 22.82
CA ALA A 113 3.95 2.28 22.47
C ALA A 113 4.91 1.33 21.73
N ASN A 114 5.52 1.78 20.63
CA ASN A 114 6.59 1.02 19.99
C ASN A 114 7.85 1.13 20.87
N PRO A 115 8.38 0.01 21.41
CA PRO A 115 9.57 0.03 22.26
C PRO A 115 10.86 0.35 21.49
N ARG A 116 10.82 0.28 20.15
CA ARG A 116 11.91 0.66 19.25
C ARG A 116 11.40 1.73 18.29
N PRO A 117 11.17 2.96 18.79
CA PRO A 117 10.96 4.09 17.91
C PRO A 117 12.25 4.23 17.09
N LYS A 118 12.12 4.18 15.75
CA LYS A 118 13.27 4.47 14.90
C LYS A 118 13.59 5.95 15.01
#